data_AF-A0A537JWC9-F1
#
_entry.id   AF-A0A537JWC9-F1
#
_cell.length_a   1.000
_cell.length_b   1.000
_cell.length_c   1.000
_cell.angle_alpha   90.00
_cell.angle_beta   90.00
_cell.angle_gamma   90.00
#
_symmetry.space_group_name_H-M   'P 1'
#
loop_
_entity.id
_entity.type
_entity.pdbx_description
1 polymer ?
#
loop_
_entity_poly.entity_id
_entity_poly.type
_entity_poly.pdbx_seq_one_letter_code
_entity_poly.pdbx_strand_id
1 'polypeptide(L)'
;MMIEELYKIYQQYPSVQTDTRKLKTGDIFFALKGPNFNGNSFAKQAIDSGAAYVIIDEKEYEIPEKTFLVPDVLLALQELALHHRKQFNIPFIAITGTNGKTTTKELIHAVLSSTFKTYTTEGNFNNHIGIPLTILKIKPDAEMAVIEMGANHLKEIAGYCQIALPTHGLITNCGKAHLEGFGSEEGVRKGKGELFDHLRTLTHGFAFVMWDYDYLQEMSKGISGIIKYG
;
A
#
# COMPACT_ATOMS: atom_id res chain seq x y z
N MET A 1 3.73 -6.29 20.95
CA MET A 1 2.60 -6.26 21.91
C MET A 1 1.48 -5.37 21.40
N MET A 2 1.72 -4.08 21.14
CA MET A 2 0.70 -3.15 20.64
C MET A 2 0.04 -3.59 19.32
N ILE A 3 0.84 -4.05 18.33
CA ILE A 3 0.28 -4.41 17.02
C ILE A 3 -0.57 -5.69 17.02
N GLU A 4 -0.26 -6.64 17.89
CA GLU A 4 -1.03 -7.89 18.04
C GLU A 4 -2.42 -7.62 18.63
N GLU A 5 -2.50 -6.70 19.58
CA GLU A 5 -3.77 -6.26 20.18
C GLU A 5 -4.61 -5.51 19.15
N LEU A 6 -4.00 -4.56 18.43
CA LEU A 6 -4.67 -3.85 17.35
C LEU A 6 -5.15 -4.81 16.25
N TYR A 7 -4.36 -5.84 15.92
CA TYR A 7 -4.75 -6.85 14.94
C TYR A 7 -5.94 -7.69 15.40
N LYS A 8 -6.04 -8.04 16.70
CA LYS A 8 -7.24 -8.70 17.25
C LYS A 8 -8.49 -7.84 17.13
N ILE A 9 -8.37 -6.53 17.38
CA ILE A 9 -9.48 -5.58 17.18
C ILE A 9 -9.88 -5.56 15.70
N TYR A 10 -8.90 -5.44 14.80
CA TYR A 10 -9.13 -5.50 13.35
C TYR A 10 -9.80 -6.79 12.90
N GLN A 11 -9.44 -7.96 13.46
CA GLN A 11 -10.10 -9.22 13.11
C GLN A 11 -11.59 -9.25 13.51
N GLN A 12 -11.97 -8.56 14.60
CA GLN A 12 -13.37 -8.42 14.99
C GLN A 12 -14.11 -7.38 14.13
N TYR A 13 -13.39 -6.36 13.67
CA TYR A 13 -13.90 -5.23 12.91
C TYR A 13 -13.04 -4.97 11.65
N PRO A 14 -13.09 -5.85 10.63
CA PRO A 14 -12.16 -5.84 9.50
C PRO A 14 -12.53 -4.79 8.44
N SER A 15 -12.77 -3.58 8.89
CA SER A 15 -13.11 -2.42 8.05
C SER A 15 -12.43 -1.19 8.63
N VAL A 16 -11.60 -0.54 7.83
CA VAL A 16 -10.77 0.60 8.24
C VAL A 16 -11.16 1.83 7.44
N GLN A 17 -11.32 2.97 8.13
CA GLN A 17 -11.58 4.28 7.54
C GLN A 17 -10.65 5.35 8.12
N THR A 18 -10.33 6.35 7.29
CA THR A 18 -9.57 7.54 7.69
C THR A 18 -10.35 8.83 7.45
N ASP A 19 -11.60 8.73 6.98
CA ASP A 19 -12.48 9.86 6.68
C ASP A 19 -13.81 9.64 7.40
N THR A 20 -14.11 10.49 8.38
CA THR A 20 -15.32 10.36 9.20
C THR A 20 -16.62 10.46 8.40
N ARG A 21 -16.58 11.10 7.23
CA ARG A 21 -17.76 11.23 6.33
C ARG A 21 -18.14 9.92 5.66
N LYS A 22 -17.24 8.93 5.66
CA LYS A 22 -17.43 7.62 5.03
C LYS A 22 -17.61 6.49 6.04
N LEU A 23 -17.61 6.82 7.34
CA LEU A 23 -17.75 5.84 8.41
C LEU A 23 -19.07 5.09 8.32
N LYS A 24 -18.99 3.80 8.59
CA LYS A 24 -20.10 2.88 8.76
C LYS A 24 -20.01 2.23 10.13
N THR A 25 -21.13 1.73 10.60
CA THR A 25 -21.18 0.96 11.85
C THR A 25 -20.20 -0.21 11.79
N GLY A 26 -19.30 -0.29 12.78
CA GLY A 26 -18.30 -1.35 12.87
C GLY A 26 -16.95 -1.02 12.23
N ASP A 27 -16.77 0.18 11.65
CA ASP A 27 -15.46 0.60 11.14
C ASP A 27 -14.48 0.92 12.29
N ILE A 28 -13.19 0.72 12.04
CA ILE A 28 -12.10 1.28 12.84
C ILE A 28 -11.65 2.58 12.18
N PHE A 29 -11.75 3.69 12.92
CA PHE A 29 -11.31 5.00 12.44
C PHE A 29 -9.84 5.24 12.81
N PHE A 30 -8.98 5.50 11.82
CA PHE A 30 -7.60 5.92 12.04
C PHE A 30 -7.52 7.45 11.96
N ALA A 31 -7.26 8.08 13.10
CA ALA A 31 -7.26 9.52 13.30
C ALA A 31 -5.97 10.19 12.76
N LEU A 32 -5.71 10.06 11.46
CA LEU A 32 -4.49 10.57 10.81
C LEU A 32 -4.33 12.10 10.94
N LYS A 33 -3.09 12.55 11.01
CA LYS A 33 -2.71 13.97 11.03
C LYS A 33 -2.02 14.37 9.73
N GLY A 34 -2.26 15.60 9.30
CA GLY A 34 -1.58 16.25 8.19
C GLY A 34 -1.24 17.69 8.55
N PRO A 35 -0.58 18.44 7.65
CA PRO A 35 -0.10 19.80 7.96
C PRO A 35 -1.18 20.78 8.43
N ASN A 36 -2.41 20.59 7.95
CA ASN A 36 -3.56 21.47 8.23
C ASN A 36 -4.75 20.73 8.87
N PHE A 37 -4.54 19.50 9.36
CA PHE A 37 -5.63 18.63 9.81
C PHE A 37 -5.16 17.72 10.94
N ASN A 38 -5.97 17.60 12.00
CA ASN A 38 -5.74 16.66 13.09
C ASN A 38 -6.94 15.73 13.25
N GLY A 39 -6.80 14.48 12.81
CA GLY A 39 -7.83 13.45 12.91
C GLY A 39 -8.29 13.15 14.33
N ASN A 40 -7.41 13.33 15.34
CA ASN A 40 -7.73 13.00 16.74
C ASN A 40 -8.92 13.83 17.24
N SER A 41 -9.05 15.07 16.77
CA SER A 41 -10.19 15.96 17.09
C SER A 41 -11.55 15.42 16.66
N PHE A 42 -11.58 14.42 15.77
CA PHE A 42 -12.80 13.77 15.29
C PHE A 42 -13.10 12.44 16.01
N ALA A 43 -12.34 12.06 17.05
CA ALA A 43 -12.52 10.77 17.72
C ALA A 43 -13.94 10.57 18.26
N LYS A 44 -14.49 11.58 18.96
CA LYS A 44 -15.87 11.52 19.45
C LYS A 44 -16.88 11.42 18.30
N GLN A 45 -16.73 12.26 17.26
CA GLN A 45 -17.60 12.22 16.09
C GLN A 45 -17.58 10.85 15.39
N ALA A 46 -16.40 10.21 15.30
CA ALA A 46 -16.26 8.89 14.69
C ALA A 46 -17.05 7.81 15.45
N ILE A 47 -16.96 7.81 16.79
CA ILE A 47 -17.74 6.91 17.64
C ILE A 47 -19.24 7.17 17.50
N ASP A 48 -19.65 8.44 17.55
CA ASP A 48 -21.06 8.84 17.39
C ASP A 48 -21.60 8.44 15.98
N SER A 49 -20.72 8.34 14.99
CA SER A 49 -21.03 7.88 13.63
C SER A 49 -20.95 6.35 13.46
N GLY A 50 -20.71 5.60 14.53
CA GLY A 50 -20.75 4.14 14.55
C GLY A 50 -19.40 3.43 14.45
N ALA A 51 -18.27 4.14 14.55
CA ALA A 51 -16.97 3.49 14.64
C ALA A 51 -16.91 2.58 15.87
N ALA A 52 -16.41 1.36 15.69
CA ALA A 52 -16.20 0.41 16.78
C ALA A 52 -15.05 0.85 17.68
N TYR A 53 -13.96 1.29 17.04
CA TYR A 53 -12.75 1.81 17.68
C TYR A 53 -12.20 3.01 16.93
N VAL A 54 -11.48 3.86 17.66
CA VAL A 54 -10.70 4.96 17.08
C VAL A 54 -9.23 4.83 17.48
N ILE A 55 -8.34 4.84 16.50
CA ILE A 55 -6.89 4.82 16.72
C ILE A 55 -6.41 6.27 16.78
N ILE A 56 -5.84 6.65 17.92
CA ILE A 56 -5.40 8.02 18.23
C ILE A 56 -3.93 8.04 18.63
N ASP A 57 -3.27 9.18 18.49
CA ASP A 57 -1.90 9.41 19.00
C ASP A 57 -1.79 10.62 19.94
N GLU A 58 -2.92 11.21 20.32
CA GLU A 58 -3.00 12.32 21.28
C GLU A 58 -3.92 11.96 22.44
N LYS A 59 -3.34 11.83 23.64
CA LYS A 59 -4.02 11.33 24.84
C LYS A 59 -5.24 12.17 25.26
N GLU A 60 -5.25 13.47 24.94
CA GLU A 60 -6.38 14.36 25.26
C GLU A 60 -7.69 13.99 24.54
N TYR A 61 -7.62 13.19 23.46
CA TYR A 61 -8.79 12.69 22.72
C TYR A 61 -9.17 11.26 23.11
N GLU A 62 -8.56 10.70 24.17
CA GLU A 62 -8.85 9.36 24.67
C GLU A 62 -10.29 9.25 25.18
N ILE A 63 -11.00 8.23 24.71
CA ILE A 63 -12.35 7.86 25.14
C ILE A 63 -12.27 6.42 25.65
N PRO A 64 -12.46 6.20 26.98
CA PRO A 64 -12.29 4.88 27.58
C PRO A 64 -13.02 3.78 26.81
N GLU A 65 -12.33 2.66 26.61
CA GLU A 65 -12.84 1.46 25.91
C GLU A 65 -13.20 1.64 24.42
N LYS A 66 -13.11 2.86 23.87
CA LYS A 66 -13.42 3.17 22.48
C LYS A 66 -12.22 3.63 21.67
N THR A 67 -11.19 4.15 22.33
CA THR A 67 -9.95 4.55 21.66
C THR A 67 -8.81 3.57 21.93
N PHE A 68 -7.90 3.47 20.98
CA PHE A 68 -6.63 2.76 21.12
C PHE A 68 -5.50 3.77 20.89
N LEU A 69 -4.78 4.11 21.96
CA LEU A 69 -3.70 5.10 21.93
C LEU A 69 -2.40 4.46 21.41
N VAL A 70 -1.84 5.04 20.35
CA VAL A 70 -0.56 4.64 19.75
C VAL A 70 0.43 5.81 19.73
N PRO A 71 1.74 5.56 19.55
CA PRO A 71 2.71 6.65 19.42
C PRO A 71 2.54 7.48 18.13
N ASP A 72 2.10 6.85 17.05
CA ASP A 72 1.88 7.47 15.74
C ASP A 72 0.82 6.69 14.97
N VAL A 73 -0.28 7.36 14.58
CA VAL A 73 -1.42 6.69 13.91
C VAL A 73 -1.05 6.18 12.51
N LEU A 74 -0.21 6.92 11.76
CA LEU A 74 0.19 6.52 10.41
C LEU A 74 1.08 5.28 10.47
N LEU A 75 2.05 5.26 11.38
CA LEU A 75 2.93 4.11 11.58
C LEU A 75 2.11 2.89 12.02
N ALA A 76 1.17 3.06 12.97
CA ALA A 76 0.29 1.98 13.39
C ALA A 76 -0.55 1.41 12.23
N LEU A 77 -1.06 2.26 11.33
CA LEU A 77 -1.77 1.82 10.12
C LEU A 77 -0.87 0.98 9.20
N GLN A 78 0.36 1.42 8.98
CA GLN A 78 1.33 0.73 8.13
C GLN A 78 1.79 -0.60 8.75
N GLU A 79 2.05 -0.64 10.05
CA GLU A 79 2.38 -1.84 10.79
C GLU A 79 1.22 -2.84 10.80
N LEU A 80 -0.02 -2.36 10.89
CA LEU A 80 -1.20 -3.22 10.87
C LEU A 80 -1.36 -3.86 9.50
N ALA A 81 -1.20 -3.07 8.44
CA ALA A 81 -1.21 -3.57 7.07
C ALA A 81 -0.07 -4.58 6.82
N LEU A 82 1.14 -4.31 7.30
CA LEU A 82 2.26 -5.25 7.20
C LEU A 82 1.98 -6.56 7.95
N HIS A 83 1.46 -6.48 9.18
CA HIS A 83 1.08 -7.65 9.96
C HIS A 83 0.00 -8.46 9.23
N HIS A 84 -1.01 -7.79 8.66
CA HIS A 84 -2.04 -8.42 7.85
C HIS A 84 -1.47 -9.06 6.57
N ARG A 85 -0.60 -8.36 5.84
CA ARG A 85 0.09 -8.86 4.64
C ARG A 85 0.85 -10.16 4.90
N LYS A 86 1.49 -10.27 6.07
CA LYS A 86 2.26 -11.47 6.46
C LYS A 86 1.41 -12.73 6.68
N GLN A 87 0.09 -12.60 6.75
CA GLN A 87 -0.82 -13.75 6.83
C GLN A 87 -1.04 -14.44 5.48
N PHE A 88 -0.57 -13.84 4.38
CA PHE A 88 -0.80 -14.34 3.02
C PHE A 88 0.47 -14.92 2.41
N ASN A 89 0.34 -16.10 1.82
CA ASN A 89 1.34 -16.71 0.94
C ASN A 89 0.81 -16.77 -0.51
N ILE A 90 0.37 -15.62 -1.03
CA ILE A 90 -0.16 -15.47 -2.38
C ILE A 90 0.69 -14.46 -3.19
N PRO A 91 0.58 -14.46 -4.53
CA PRO A 91 1.20 -13.42 -5.35
C PRO A 91 0.69 -12.02 -5.01
N PHE A 92 1.63 -11.13 -4.69
CA PHE A 92 1.40 -9.69 -4.62
C PHE A 92 2.18 -9.05 -5.76
N ILE A 93 1.46 -8.50 -6.74
CA ILE A 93 1.99 -7.88 -7.95
C ILE A 93 2.01 -6.37 -7.74
N ALA A 94 3.19 -5.79 -7.61
CA ALA A 94 3.37 -4.34 -7.51
C ALA A 94 3.54 -3.71 -8.89
N ILE A 95 2.85 -2.58 -9.13
CA ILE A 95 2.94 -1.83 -10.39
C ILE A 95 3.39 -0.41 -10.07
N THR A 96 4.49 0.02 -10.69
CA THR A 96 4.90 1.43 -10.67
C THR A 96 5.31 1.92 -12.07
N GLY A 97 5.72 3.18 -12.14
CA GLY A 97 6.15 3.85 -13.35
C GLY A 97 5.63 5.27 -13.43
N THR A 98 6.07 6.01 -14.45
CA THR A 98 5.63 7.40 -14.67
C THR A 98 4.19 7.42 -15.17
N ASN A 99 3.92 6.76 -16.30
CA ASN A 99 2.59 6.72 -16.93
C ASN A 99 2.04 5.31 -17.08
N GLY A 100 0.72 5.17 -17.17
CA GLY A 100 0.06 3.91 -17.48
C GLY A 100 -0.12 2.94 -16.31
N LYS A 101 0.25 3.33 -15.07
CA LYS A 101 0.10 2.52 -13.86
C LYS A 101 -1.35 2.02 -13.68
N THR A 102 -2.30 2.94 -13.62
CA THR A 102 -3.71 2.63 -13.38
C THR A 102 -4.31 1.80 -14.51
N THR A 103 -4.06 2.16 -15.77
CA THR A 103 -4.51 1.36 -16.92
C THR A 103 -3.97 -0.07 -16.85
N THR A 104 -2.67 -0.23 -16.58
CA THR A 104 -2.04 -1.56 -16.46
C THR A 104 -2.62 -2.35 -15.30
N LYS A 105 -2.81 -1.71 -14.14
CA LYS A 105 -3.42 -2.30 -12.96
C LYS A 105 -4.84 -2.79 -13.22
N GLU A 106 -5.69 -1.97 -13.85
CA GLU A 106 -7.07 -2.34 -14.21
C GLU A 106 -7.10 -3.51 -15.21
N LEU A 107 -6.24 -3.51 -16.22
CA LEU A 107 -6.18 -4.60 -17.20
C LEU A 107 -5.71 -5.92 -16.56
N ILE A 108 -4.67 -5.87 -15.73
CA ILE A 108 -4.19 -7.05 -14.99
C ILE A 108 -5.29 -7.54 -14.04
N HIS A 109 -5.93 -6.64 -13.29
CA HIS A 109 -7.01 -7.00 -12.38
C HIS A 109 -8.20 -7.63 -13.11
N ALA A 110 -8.62 -7.09 -14.25
CA ALA A 110 -9.71 -7.63 -15.06
C ALA A 110 -9.41 -9.04 -15.56
N VAL A 111 -8.19 -9.29 -16.07
CA VAL A 111 -7.79 -10.62 -16.56
C VAL A 111 -7.68 -11.61 -15.40
N LEU A 112 -6.99 -11.26 -14.32
CA LEU A 112 -6.82 -12.17 -13.18
C LEU A 112 -8.16 -12.49 -12.50
N SER A 113 -9.03 -11.50 -12.37
CA SER A 113 -10.37 -11.67 -11.78
C SER A 113 -11.31 -12.55 -12.59
N SER A 114 -10.98 -12.87 -13.84
CA SER A 114 -11.75 -13.85 -14.63
C SER A 114 -11.63 -15.28 -14.09
N THR A 115 -10.58 -15.56 -13.30
CA THR A 115 -10.25 -16.91 -12.83
C THR A 115 -9.97 -16.94 -11.33
N PHE A 116 -9.28 -15.94 -10.78
CA PHE A 116 -8.82 -15.89 -9.39
C PHE A 116 -9.49 -14.78 -8.60
N LYS A 117 -9.74 -15.01 -7.32
CA LYS A 117 -10.17 -13.97 -6.37
C LYS A 117 -9.05 -12.95 -6.18
N THR A 118 -9.14 -11.86 -6.93
CA THR A 118 -8.07 -10.86 -7.02
C THR A 118 -8.50 -9.54 -6.40
N TYR A 119 -7.69 -9.04 -5.47
CA TYR A 119 -7.85 -7.72 -4.85
C TYR A 119 -6.92 -6.71 -5.52
N THR A 120 -7.32 -5.44 -5.59
CA THR A 120 -6.47 -4.40 -6.18
C THR A 120 -6.64 -3.04 -5.52
N THR A 121 -5.65 -2.17 -5.71
CA THR A 121 -5.74 -0.75 -5.33
C THR A 121 -6.95 -0.08 -5.99
N GLU A 122 -7.81 0.53 -5.19
CA GLU A 122 -8.97 1.29 -5.66
C GLU A 122 -8.60 2.77 -5.87
N GLY A 123 -9.07 3.36 -6.97
CA GLY A 123 -8.85 4.77 -7.27
C GLY A 123 -7.36 5.15 -7.28
N ASN A 124 -7.01 6.19 -6.53
CA ASN A 124 -5.64 6.72 -6.41
C ASN A 124 -4.97 6.38 -5.07
N PHE A 125 -5.39 5.29 -4.40
CA PHE A 125 -4.84 4.85 -3.12
C PHE A 125 -3.47 4.15 -3.26
N ASN A 126 -2.51 4.83 -3.87
CA ASN A 126 -1.21 4.29 -4.29
C ASN A 126 -0.01 4.87 -3.49
N ASN A 127 -0.27 5.47 -2.32
CA ASN A 127 0.72 6.13 -1.48
C ASN A 127 0.85 5.50 -0.08
N HIS A 128 1.58 6.16 0.83
CA HIS A 128 1.87 5.71 2.19
C HIS A 128 0.64 5.51 3.12
N ILE A 129 -0.56 5.98 2.73
CA ILE A 129 -1.84 5.73 3.41
C ILE A 129 -2.69 4.74 2.59
N GLY A 130 -2.80 4.98 1.28
CA GLY A 130 -3.67 4.21 0.41
C GLY A 130 -3.27 2.74 0.25
N ILE A 131 -1.97 2.45 0.24
CA ILE A 131 -1.47 1.07 0.14
C ILE A 131 -1.83 0.26 1.39
N PRO A 132 -1.56 0.74 2.63
CA PRO A 132 -2.06 0.08 3.83
C PRO A 132 -3.57 -0.19 3.83
N LEU A 133 -4.38 0.80 3.44
CA LEU A 133 -5.84 0.65 3.35
C LEU A 133 -6.27 -0.39 2.31
N THR A 134 -5.56 -0.46 1.18
CA THR A 134 -5.80 -1.51 0.16
C THR A 134 -5.50 -2.89 0.73
N ILE A 135 -4.36 -3.05 1.41
CA ILE A 135 -3.94 -4.32 2.00
C ILE A 135 -4.95 -4.79 3.06
N LEU A 136 -5.43 -3.89 3.91
CA LEU A 136 -6.43 -4.19 4.95
C LEU A 136 -7.84 -4.46 4.42
N LYS A 137 -8.07 -4.39 3.11
CA LYS A 137 -9.32 -4.86 2.49
C LYS A 137 -9.21 -6.30 1.95
N ILE A 138 -8.00 -6.84 1.86
CA ILE A 138 -7.75 -8.17 1.30
C ILE A 138 -8.26 -9.21 2.29
N LYS A 139 -9.13 -10.10 1.85
CA LYS A 139 -9.71 -11.13 2.73
C LYS A 139 -8.92 -12.45 2.63
N PRO A 140 -9.07 -13.36 3.61
CA PRO A 140 -8.37 -14.65 3.59
C PRO A 140 -8.62 -15.54 2.37
N ASP A 141 -9.67 -15.25 1.58
CA ASP A 141 -9.99 -15.97 0.34
C ASP A 141 -9.30 -15.40 -0.89
N ALA A 142 -8.44 -14.39 -0.74
CA ALA A 142 -7.65 -13.82 -1.82
C ALA A 142 -6.69 -14.86 -2.39
N GLU A 143 -6.65 -14.94 -3.72
CA GLU A 143 -5.72 -15.79 -4.45
C GLU A 143 -4.60 -14.95 -5.08
N MET A 144 -4.85 -13.67 -5.36
CA MET A 144 -3.87 -12.71 -5.87
C MET A 144 -4.17 -11.28 -5.42
N ALA A 145 -3.15 -10.43 -5.38
CA ALA A 145 -3.31 -8.99 -5.14
C ALA A 145 -2.48 -8.15 -6.11
N VAL A 146 -3.06 -7.05 -6.61
CA VAL A 146 -2.40 -6.11 -7.52
C VAL A 146 -2.32 -4.73 -6.87
N ILE A 147 -1.13 -4.29 -6.49
CA ILE A 147 -0.89 -3.06 -5.73
C ILE A 147 -0.26 -2.00 -6.64
N GLU A 148 -0.98 -0.90 -6.87
CA GLU A 148 -0.43 0.26 -7.57
C GLU A 148 0.42 1.10 -6.60
N MET A 149 1.62 1.48 -7.02
CA MET A 149 2.58 2.27 -6.23
C MET A 149 2.95 3.57 -6.96
N GLY A 150 2.50 4.70 -6.41
CA GLY A 150 2.77 6.05 -6.90
C GLY A 150 3.76 6.76 -5.99
N ALA A 151 4.89 7.21 -6.56
CA ALA A 151 5.93 7.91 -5.83
C ALA A 151 6.35 9.18 -6.58
N ASN A 152 6.66 10.22 -5.80
CA ASN A 152 7.15 11.53 -6.19
C ASN A 152 8.59 11.78 -5.71
N HIS A 153 9.06 11.02 -4.72
CA HIS A 153 10.41 11.15 -4.14
C HIS A 153 11.11 9.79 -4.08
N LEU A 154 12.44 9.84 -3.95
CA LEU A 154 13.24 8.65 -3.63
C LEU A 154 12.83 8.05 -2.28
N LYS A 155 12.99 6.74 -2.15
CA LYS A 155 12.68 5.88 -0.99
C LYS A 155 11.20 5.64 -0.73
N GLU A 156 10.29 6.27 -1.47
CA GLU A 156 8.86 6.02 -1.31
C GLU A 156 8.46 4.62 -1.79
N ILE A 157 8.92 4.19 -2.97
CA ILE A 157 8.63 2.84 -3.47
C ILE A 157 9.28 1.78 -2.58
N ALA A 158 10.52 2.02 -2.13
CA ALA A 158 11.19 1.17 -1.17
C ALA A 158 10.37 1.03 0.13
N GLY A 159 9.86 2.14 0.67
CA GLY A 159 8.97 2.14 1.84
C GLY A 159 7.68 1.36 1.61
N TYR A 160 7.07 1.49 0.43
CA TYR A 160 5.87 0.73 0.08
C TYR A 160 6.15 -0.77 -0.02
N CYS A 161 7.33 -1.16 -0.52
CA CYS A 161 7.74 -2.56 -0.57
C CYS A 161 7.91 -3.17 0.82
N GLN A 162 8.33 -2.39 1.83
CA GLN A 162 8.41 -2.87 3.22
C GLN A 162 7.04 -3.18 3.83
N ILE A 163 5.97 -2.58 3.32
CA ILE A 163 4.59 -2.81 3.77
C ILE A 163 3.94 -3.92 2.94
N ALA A 164 3.96 -3.77 1.61
CA ALA A 164 3.24 -4.64 0.69
C ALA A 164 3.94 -5.99 0.43
N LEU A 165 5.24 -6.09 0.73
CA LEU A 165 6.08 -7.28 0.49
C LEU A 165 5.77 -7.93 -0.87
N PRO A 166 5.87 -7.20 -1.99
CA PRO A 166 5.50 -7.75 -3.30
C PRO A 166 6.43 -8.90 -3.67
N THR A 167 5.85 -9.93 -4.30
CA THR A 167 6.60 -11.08 -4.83
C THR A 167 6.84 -10.94 -6.34
N HIS A 168 6.00 -10.15 -7.00
CA HIS A 168 6.09 -9.82 -8.41
C HIS A 168 6.08 -8.31 -8.60
N GLY A 169 6.69 -7.82 -9.66
CA GLY A 169 6.58 -6.41 -10.00
C GLY A 169 6.75 -6.05 -11.47
N LEU A 170 6.21 -4.90 -11.83
CA LEU A 170 6.25 -4.33 -13.15
C LEU A 170 6.51 -2.82 -13.04
N ILE A 171 7.43 -2.32 -13.86
CA ILE A 171 7.64 -0.88 -14.08
C ILE A 171 7.15 -0.57 -15.49
N THR A 172 6.10 0.25 -15.62
CA THR A 172 5.49 0.54 -16.93
C THR A 172 6.42 1.35 -17.83
N ASN A 173 7.06 2.38 -17.28
CA ASN A 173 8.08 3.22 -17.92
C ASN A 173 8.70 4.18 -16.89
N CYS A 174 9.87 4.73 -17.20
CA CYS A 174 10.53 5.80 -16.44
C CYS A 174 10.61 7.08 -17.30
N GLY A 175 9.45 7.70 -17.56
CA GLY A 175 9.36 8.98 -18.29
C GLY A 175 9.68 10.22 -17.44
N LYS A 176 9.74 11.39 -18.08
CA LYS A 176 10.09 12.70 -17.47
C LYS A 176 8.92 13.32 -16.68
N ALA A 177 8.59 12.79 -15.50
CA ALA A 177 7.62 13.40 -14.59
C ALA A 177 8.17 13.46 -13.16
N HIS A 178 7.61 14.36 -12.34
CA HIS A 178 7.98 14.54 -10.93
C HIS A 178 9.47 14.86 -10.72
N LEU A 179 10.10 15.53 -11.69
CA LEU A 179 11.52 15.86 -11.64
C LEU A 179 11.90 16.73 -10.44
N GLU A 180 10.99 17.56 -9.91
CA GLU A 180 11.25 18.35 -8.70
C GLU A 180 11.53 17.45 -7.47
N GLY A 181 10.80 16.36 -7.32
CA GLY A 181 10.97 15.43 -6.19
C GLY A 181 12.05 14.36 -6.42
N PHE A 182 12.31 13.99 -7.68
CA PHE A 182 13.35 13.02 -8.04
C PHE A 182 14.71 13.64 -8.41
N GLY A 183 14.76 14.94 -8.68
CA GLY A 183 15.94 15.70 -9.10
C GLY A 183 16.33 15.54 -10.57
N SER A 184 16.18 14.35 -11.17
CA SER A 184 16.56 14.09 -12.55
C SER A 184 15.84 12.87 -13.14
N GLU A 185 15.97 12.63 -14.45
CA GLU A 185 15.49 11.39 -15.09
C GLU A 185 16.14 10.14 -14.49
N GLU A 186 17.42 10.23 -14.13
CA GLU A 186 18.12 9.16 -13.41
C GLU A 186 17.53 8.97 -12.01
N GLY A 187 17.16 10.07 -11.33
CA GLY A 187 16.42 10.02 -10.08
C GLY A 187 15.07 9.34 -10.22
N VAL A 188 14.32 9.58 -11.31
CA VAL A 188 13.07 8.86 -11.59
C VAL A 188 13.34 7.37 -11.76
N ARG A 189 14.35 7.00 -12.56
CA ARG A 189 14.74 5.59 -12.75
C ARG A 189 15.12 4.92 -11.44
N LYS A 190 15.90 5.59 -10.60
CA LYS A 190 16.28 5.11 -9.28
C LYS A 190 15.04 4.93 -8.39
N GLY A 191 14.19 5.93 -8.30
CA GLY A 191 12.98 5.90 -7.48
C GLY A 191 11.99 4.80 -7.88
N LYS A 192 11.79 4.58 -9.19
CA LYS A 192 10.95 3.45 -9.66
C LYS A 192 11.67 2.11 -9.54
N GLY A 193 12.98 2.11 -9.76
CA GLY A 193 13.87 0.95 -9.67
C GLY A 193 13.92 0.31 -8.29
N GLU A 194 13.58 1.05 -7.23
CA GLU A 194 13.43 0.53 -5.87
C GLU A 194 12.52 -0.71 -5.80
N LEU A 195 11.51 -0.83 -6.68
CA LEU A 195 10.70 -2.04 -6.78
C LEU A 195 11.53 -3.24 -7.27
N PHE A 196 12.31 -3.05 -8.32
CA PHE A 196 13.20 -4.10 -8.85
C PHE A 196 14.32 -4.42 -7.87
N ASP A 197 14.82 -3.43 -7.13
CA ASP A 197 15.79 -3.64 -6.04
C ASP A 197 15.20 -4.53 -4.95
N HIS A 198 13.96 -4.29 -4.53
CA HIS A 198 13.26 -5.17 -3.59
C HIS A 198 13.13 -6.60 -4.11
N LEU A 199 12.65 -6.80 -5.35
CA LEU A 199 12.49 -8.13 -5.93
C LEU A 199 13.80 -8.90 -6.04
N ARG A 200 14.92 -8.20 -6.28
CA ARG A 200 16.26 -8.78 -6.34
C ARG A 200 16.70 -9.39 -5.00
N THR A 201 16.16 -8.90 -3.88
CA THR A 201 16.45 -9.46 -2.55
C THR A 201 15.75 -10.79 -2.27
N LEU A 202 14.73 -11.14 -3.07
CA LEU A 202 13.91 -12.32 -2.86
C LEU A 202 14.54 -13.54 -3.54
N THR A 203 14.49 -14.69 -2.88
CA THR A 203 14.91 -15.97 -3.50
C THR A 203 14.10 -16.29 -4.76
N HIS A 204 12.81 -15.92 -4.77
CA HIS A 204 11.86 -16.17 -5.86
C HIS A 204 11.10 -14.91 -6.28
N GLY A 205 11.81 -13.80 -6.51
CA GLY A 205 11.24 -12.57 -7.04
C GLY A 205 11.06 -12.63 -8.56
N PHE A 206 9.92 -12.11 -9.07
CA PHE A 206 9.62 -12.08 -10.50
C PHE A 206 9.37 -10.65 -11.01
N ALA A 207 10.05 -10.27 -12.08
CA ALA A 207 9.84 -9.01 -12.78
C ALA A 207 9.23 -9.23 -14.16
N PHE A 208 8.20 -8.46 -14.50
CA PHE A 208 7.69 -8.31 -15.86
C PHE A 208 8.34 -7.08 -16.48
N VAL A 209 9.05 -7.26 -17.59
CA VAL A 209 9.96 -6.25 -18.14
C VAL A 209 9.64 -5.98 -19.61
N MET A 210 9.31 -4.72 -19.93
CA MET A 210 9.20 -4.23 -21.30
C MET A 210 10.58 -4.24 -21.94
N TRP A 211 10.84 -5.22 -22.79
CA TRP A 211 12.16 -5.50 -23.34
C TRP A 211 12.61 -4.46 -24.37
N ASP A 212 11.69 -3.72 -24.99
CA ASP A 212 12.03 -2.60 -25.88
C ASP A 212 12.70 -1.42 -25.15
N TYR A 213 12.70 -1.40 -23.82
CA TYR A 213 13.33 -0.37 -23.01
C TYR A 213 14.65 -0.86 -22.40
N ASP A 214 15.77 -0.52 -23.03
CA ASP A 214 17.12 -0.88 -22.58
C ASP A 214 17.38 -0.57 -21.10
N TYR A 215 16.86 0.56 -20.61
CA TYR A 215 17.02 0.94 -19.20
C TYR A 215 16.27 -0.01 -18.25
N LEU A 216 15.12 -0.57 -18.65
CA LEU A 216 14.42 -1.57 -17.83
C LEU A 216 15.11 -2.93 -17.89
N GLN A 217 15.71 -3.28 -19.03
CA GLN A 217 16.57 -4.46 -19.13
C GLN A 217 17.71 -4.37 -18.11
N GLU A 218 18.43 -3.24 -18.10
CA GLU A 218 19.54 -3.00 -17.16
C GLU A 218 19.06 -3.05 -15.70
N MET A 219 17.99 -2.34 -15.36
CA MET A 219 17.44 -2.29 -14.01
C MET A 219 16.99 -3.67 -13.49
N SER A 220 16.55 -4.56 -14.38
CA SER A 220 16.04 -5.89 -14.03
C SER A 220 17.12 -6.93 -13.74
N LYS A 221 18.40 -6.64 -14.03
CA LYS A 221 19.50 -7.59 -13.84
C LYS A 221 19.57 -8.09 -12.39
N GLY A 222 19.84 -9.39 -12.24
CA GLY A 222 19.98 -10.07 -10.96
C GLY A 222 18.68 -10.48 -10.30
N ILE A 223 17.50 -10.13 -10.84
CA ILE A 223 16.22 -10.64 -10.35
C ILE A 223 16.07 -12.10 -10.79
N SER A 224 15.63 -12.98 -9.87
CA SER A 224 15.58 -14.43 -10.09
C SER A 224 14.70 -14.83 -11.27
N GLY A 225 13.52 -14.22 -11.41
CA GLY A 225 12.60 -14.44 -12.53
C GLY A 225 12.42 -13.17 -13.36
N ILE A 226 12.69 -13.26 -14.66
CA ILE A 226 12.43 -12.17 -15.61
C ILE A 226 11.51 -12.69 -16.71
N ILE A 227 10.32 -12.10 -16.82
CA ILE A 227 9.36 -12.36 -17.89
C ILE A 227 9.39 -11.15 -18.82
N LYS A 228 9.72 -11.39 -20.09
CA LYS A 228 9.91 -10.35 -21.09
C LYS A 228 8.62 -10.17 -21.89
N TYR A 229 8.32 -8.93 -22.26
CA TYR A 229 7.29 -8.57 -23.23
C TYR A 229 7.73 -7.32 -24.00
N GLY A 230 7.06 -7.02 -25.12
CA GLY A 230 7.47 -5.94 -26.02
C GLY A 230 7.60 -6.44 -27.43
#